data_AF-A0A846PIG5-F1
#
_entry.id   AF-A0A846PIG5-F1
#
_cell.length_a   1.000
_cell.length_b   1.000
_cell.length_c   1.000
_cell.angle_alpha   90.00
_cell.angle_beta   90.00
_cell.angle_gamma   90.00
#
_symmetry.space_group_name_H-M   'P 1'
#
loop_
_entity.id
_entity.type
_entity.pdbx_description
1 polymer ?
#
loop_
_entity_poly.entity_id
_entity_poly.type
_entity_poly.pdbx_seq_one_letter_code
_entity_poly.pdbx_strand_id
1 'polypeptide(L)'
;MVSITMKKPFYMHPPWNILFEFNKLEKLVPWNINVAYLLTSFLEEMQKTGEVDFRASGVALDSSALIYLMKSKLLLKLEDPPSPPKPPRDFIPPPLFLPLRHELTSTTIQHLLEVLNDVLKGEKLIRLQRKVSEPILPDPSEIMPQIDLYLMEIERQMEELHMSLCRKVKGTGIIEFSTLLKNANRLEAIRTFILLLFLAQDARVDLWKSDDSDEIYISINLPSLEQQQP
;
A
#
# COMPACT_ATOMS: atom_id res chain seq x y z
N MET A 1 -50.23 23.05 -4.19
CA MET A 1 -48.83 23.23 -3.75
C MET A 1 -48.04 22.10 -4.38
N VAL A 2 -47.23 22.40 -5.39
CA VAL A 2 -46.45 21.38 -6.14
C VAL A 2 -45.21 21.06 -5.33
N SER A 3 -45.13 19.84 -4.82
CA SER A 3 -43.94 19.33 -4.14
C SER A 3 -42.84 19.13 -5.18
N ILE A 4 -41.93 20.09 -5.29
CA ILE A 4 -40.73 19.98 -6.13
C ILE A 4 -39.84 18.93 -5.46
N THR A 5 -39.86 17.71 -5.97
CA THR A 5 -38.83 16.71 -5.68
C THR A 5 -37.51 17.26 -6.21
N MET A 6 -36.66 17.80 -5.33
CA MET A 6 -35.31 18.26 -5.68
C MET A 6 -34.47 17.05 -6.13
N LYS A 7 -34.52 16.75 -7.43
CA LYS A 7 -33.62 15.80 -8.06
C LYS A 7 -32.20 16.35 -7.92
N LYS A 8 -31.25 15.54 -7.46
CA LYS A 8 -29.85 15.96 -7.34
C LYS A 8 -29.36 16.47 -8.71
N PRO A 9 -28.61 17.58 -8.74
CA PRO A 9 -28.11 18.12 -9.99
C PRO A 9 -27.07 17.18 -10.62
N PHE A 10 -26.94 17.24 -11.95
CA PHE A 10 -26.11 16.30 -12.71
C PHE A 10 -24.65 16.31 -12.24
N TYR A 11 -24.14 17.48 -11.85
CA TYR A 11 -22.76 17.69 -11.44
C TYR A 11 -22.38 17.10 -10.07
N MET A 12 -23.36 16.60 -9.32
CA MET A 12 -23.12 15.85 -8.08
C MET A 12 -22.92 14.34 -8.32
N HIS A 13 -23.02 13.88 -9.57
CA HIS A 13 -22.74 12.50 -9.93
C HIS A 13 -21.25 12.30 -10.26
N PRO A 14 -20.69 11.10 -10.01
CA PRO A 14 -19.38 10.74 -10.54
C PRO A 14 -19.41 10.81 -12.08
N PRO A 15 -18.40 11.35 -12.76
CA PRO A 15 -17.07 11.74 -12.24
C PRO A 15 -16.95 13.19 -11.72
N TRP A 16 -17.91 14.07 -11.99
CA TRP A 16 -17.79 15.52 -11.70
C TRP A 16 -17.89 15.90 -10.23
N ASN A 17 -18.47 15.02 -9.41
CA ASN A 17 -18.66 15.23 -7.97
C ASN A 17 -17.37 15.69 -7.24
N ILE A 18 -16.20 15.28 -7.75
CA ILE A 18 -14.88 15.65 -7.25
C ILE A 18 -14.67 17.17 -7.26
N LEU A 19 -15.22 17.89 -8.25
CA LEU A 19 -15.11 19.34 -8.39
C LEU A 19 -16.01 20.11 -7.42
N PHE A 20 -16.96 19.46 -6.75
CA PHE A 20 -17.95 20.11 -5.89
C PHE A 20 -17.82 19.72 -4.42
N GLU A 21 -17.06 18.66 -4.10
CA GLU A 21 -16.86 18.16 -2.74
C GLU A 21 -15.45 18.47 -2.20
N PHE A 22 -15.24 19.70 -1.72
CA PHE A 22 -13.95 20.16 -1.18
C PHE A 22 -13.38 19.26 -0.06
N ASN A 23 -14.22 18.75 0.83
CA ASN A 23 -13.80 17.88 1.94
C ASN A 23 -13.19 16.54 1.46
N LYS A 24 -13.57 16.09 0.26
CA LYS A 24 -12.98 14.88 -0.34
C LYS A 24 -11.69 15.21 -1.07
N LEU A 25 -11.54 16.45 -1.55
CA LEU A 25 -10.35 16.90 -2.26
C LEU A 25 -9.09 16.86 -1.38
N GLU A 26 -9.21 17.18 -0.09
CA GLU A 26 -8.09 17.09 0.87
C GLU A 26 -7.58 15.66 1.07
N LYS A 27 -8.43 14.64 0.88
CA LYS A 27 -8.09 13.22 1.05
C LYS A 27 -7.56 12.58 -0.24
N LEU A 28 -7.75 13.24 -1.38
CA LEU A 28 -7.34 12.72 -2.68
C LEU A 28 -5.94 13.22 -3.03
N VAL A 29 -5.18 12.39 -3.75
CA VAL A 29 -3.88 12.81 -4.30
C VAL A 29 -4.14 13.78 -5.45
N PRO A 30 -3.68 15.05 -5.39
CA PRO A 30 -3.98 16.05 -6.41
C PRO A 30 -3.55 15.63 -7.82
N TRP A 31 -2.46 14.86 -7.93
CA TRP A 31 -1.89 14.39 -9.21
C TRP A 31 -2.78 13.39 -9.96
N ASN A 32 -3.62 12.63 -9.26
CA ASN A 32 -4.52 11.65 -9.88
C ASN A 32 -5.72 12.31 -10.57
N ILE A 33 -5.92 13.61 -10.37
CA ILE A 33 -7.07 14.34 -10.89
C ILE A 33 -6.71 15.00 -12.22
N ASN A 34 -7.35 14.54 -13.29
CA ASN A 34 -7.31 15.17 -14.60
C ASN A 34 -8.39 16.27 -14.67
N VAL A 35 -8.01 17.49 -14.27
CA VAL A 35 -8.89 18.66 -14.25
C VAL A 35 -9.36 19.03 -15.67
N ALA A 36 -8.48 18.92 -16.67
CA ALA A 36 -8.82 19.24 -18.05
C ALA A 36 -9.96 18.34 -18.57
N TYR A 37 -9.82 17.03 -18.37
CA TYR A 37 -10.85 16.05 -18.74
C TYR A 37 -12.18 16.29 -18.00
N LEU A 38 -12.12 16.53 -16.68
CA LEU A 38 -13.32 16.78 -15.88
C LEU A 38 -14.07 18.03 -16.35
N LEU A 39 -13.36 19.12 -16.65
CA LEU A 39 -13.96 20.36 -17.13
C LEU A 39 -14.52 20.22 -18.55
N THR A 40 -13.81 19.54 -19.46
CA THR A 40 -14.32 19.33 -20.83
C THR A 40 -15.59 18.49 -20.81
N SER A 41 -15.59 17.36 -20.07
CA SER A 41 -16.78 16.52 -19.95
C SER A 41 -17.92 17.21 -19.21
N PHE A 42 -17.62 18.05 -18.23
CA PHE A 42 -18.63 18.87 -17.55
C PHE A 42 -19.28 19.88 -18.50
N LEU A 43 -18.49 20.58 -19.32
CA LEU A 43 -19.00 21.51 -20.32
C LEU A 43 -19.82 20.82 -21.41
N GLU A 44 -19.39 19.66 -21.87
CA GLU A 44 -20.13 18.86 -22.86
C GLU A 44 -21.52 18.45 -22.33
N GLU A 45 -21.62 18.01 -21.08
CA GLU A 45 -22.92 17.66 -20.48
C GLU A 45 -23.82 18.88 -20.25
N MET A 46 -23.24 20.02 -19.86
CA MET A 46 -24.00 21.28 -19.77
C MET A 46 -24.58 21.67 -21.14
N GLN A 47 -23.79 21.54 -22.21
CA GLN A 47 -24.25 21.84 -23.57
C GLN A 47 -25.35 20.89 -24.03
N LYS A 48 -25.25 19.59 -23.71
CA LYS A 48 -26.31 18.60 -24.04
C LYS A 48 -27.62 18.88 -23.30
N THR A 49 -27.54 19.33 -22.05
CA THR A 49 -28.72 19.61 -21.22
C THR A 49 -29.39 20.92 -21.63
N GLY A 50 -28.68 21.82 -22.33
CA GLY A 50 -29.21 23.10 -22.82
C GLY A 50 -29.34 24.18 -21.74
N GLU A 51 -29.08 23.85 -20.47
CA GLU A 51 -29.09 24.75 -19.32
C GLU A 51 -27.66 25.00 -18.82
N VAL A 52 -27.14 26.20 -19.07
CA VAL A 52 -25.79 26.59 -18.62
C VAL A 52 -25.88 27.21 -17.22
N ASP A 53 -25.63 26.39 -16.20
CA ASP A 53 -25.49 26.82 -14.81
C ASP A 53 -24.15 27.53 -14.54
N PHE A 54 -24.08 28.84 -14.76
CA PHE A 54 -22.88 29.65 -14.46
C PHE A 54 -22.43 29.57 -12.99
N ARG A 55 -23.37 29.35 -12.06
CA ARG A 55 -23.06 29.18 -10.63
C ARG A 55 -22.25 27.92 -10.38
N ALA A 56 -22.64 26.82 -11.01
CA ALA A 56 -21.92 25.55 -10.91
C ALA A 56 -20.54 25.66 -11.56
N SER A 57 -20.43 26.32 -12.71
CA SER A 57 -19.15 26.60 -13.37
C SER A 57 -18.21 27.44 -12.51
N GLY A 58 -18.72 28.40 -11.75
CA GLY A 58 -17.92 29.18 -10.81
C GLY A 58 -17.31 28.33 -9.70
N VAL A 59 -18.09 27.41 -9.12
CA VAL A 59 -17.59 26.46 -8.12
C VAL A 59 -16.57 25.50 -8.73
N ALA A 60 -16.85 24.97 -9.92
CA ALA A 60 -15.93 24.09 -10.65
C ALA A 60 -14.61 24.79 -11.01
N LEU A 61 -14.65 26.09 -11.32
CA LEU A 61 -13.46 26.90 -11.58
C LEU A 61 -12.63 27.10 -10.30
N ASP A 62 -13.28 27.43 -9.18
CA ASP A 62 -12.62 27.61 -7.88
C ASP A 62 -11.94 26.32 -7.40
N SER A 63 -12.66 25.19 -7.49
CA SER A 63 -12.09 23.88 -7.15
C SER A 63 -10.94 23.49 -8.08
N SER A 64 -11.03 23.81 -9.37
CA SER A 64 -9.94 23.61 -10.32
C SER A 64 -8.70 24.44 -9.94
N ALA A 65 -8.88 25.72 -9.60
CA ALA A 65 -7.80 26.58 -9.14
C ALA A 65 -7.14 26.04 -7.86
N LEU A 66 -7.95 25.54 -6.92
CA LEU A 66 -7.46 24.90 -5.69
C LEU A 66 -6.62 23.66 -5.98
N ILE A 67 -7.05 22.79 -6.90
CA ILE A 67 -6.28 21.60 -7.31
C ILE A 67 -4.92 22.00 -7.86
N TYR A 68 -4.87 23.02 -8.75
CA TYR A 68 -3.61 23.50 -9.31
C TYR A 68 -2.70 24.12 -8.24
N LEU A 69 -3.27 24.86 -7.28
CA LEU A 69 -2.51 25.38 -6.15
C LEU A 69 -1.90 24.24 -5.31
N MET A 70 -2.65 23.17 -5.06
CA MET A 70 -2.14 21.99 -4.34
C MET A 70 -1.01 21.32 -5.12
N LYS A 71 -1.16 21.14 -6.44
CA LYS A 71 -0.10 20.59 -7.31
C LYS A 71 1.16 21.44 -7.25
N SER A 72 1.04 22.76 -7.37
CA SER A 72 2.18 23.69 -7.28
C SER A 72 2.85 23.62 -5.91
N LYS A 73 2.09 23.61 -4.80
CA LYS A 73 2.65 23.45 -3.45
C LYS A 73 3.39 22.13 -3.26
N LEU A 74 2.89 21.04 -3.82
CA LEU A 74 3.57 19.75 -3.77
C LEU A 74 4.86 19.75 -4.59
N LEU A 75 4.86 20.41 -5.75
CA LEU A 75 6.06 20.56 -6.57
C LEU A 75 7.14 21.37 -5.84
N LEU A 76 6.76 22.47 -5.18
CA LEU A 76 7.69 23.29 -4.40
C LEU A 76 8.27 22.54 -3.21
N LYS A 77 7.45 21.75 -2.49
CA LYS A 77 7.93 20.91 -1.38
C LYS A 77 8.96 19.87 -1.79
N LEU A 78 9.01 19.49 -3.07
CA LEU A 78 10.01 18.55 -3.58
C LEU A 78 11.37 19.23 -3.82
N GLU A 79 11.36 20.53 -4.10
CA GLU A 79 12.58 21.35 -4.26
C GLU A 79 13.18 21.74 -2.90
N ASP A 80 12.34 21.85 -1.87
CA ASP A 80 12.79 22.13 -0.51
C ASP A 80 13.80 21.06 -0.02
N PRO A 81 14.98 21.46 0.48
CA PRO A 81 15.95 20.51 0.99
C PRO A 81 15.36 19.72 2.17
N PRO A 82 15.73 18.43 2.32
CA PRO A 82 15.23 17.62 3.43
C PRO A 82 15.58 18.31 4.76
N SER A 83 14.62 18.32 5.69
CA SER A 83 14.83 18.92 7.00
C SER A 83 16.07 18.29 7.66
N PRO A 84 16.95 19.08 8.30
CA PRO A 84 18.12 18.53 8.98
C PRO A 84 17.68 17.45 9.98
N PRO A 85 18.48 16.39 10.17
CA PRO A 85 18.16 15.33 11.12
C PRO A 85 17.89 15.96 12.49
N LYS A 86 16.77 15.57 13.11
CA LYS A 86 16.46 16.00 14.48
C LYS A 86 17.67 15.66 15.35
N PRO A 87 18.15 16.58 16.20
CA PRO A 87 19.25 16.27 17.09
C PRO A 87 18.87 15.02 17.89
N PRO A 88 19.80 14.06 18.07
CA PRO A 88 19.53 12.92 18.93
C PRO A 88 19.07 13.47 20.29
N ARG A 89 17.96 12.94 20.82
CA ARG A 89 17.50 13.30 22.16
C ARG A 89 18.68 13.14 23.11
N ASP A 90 18.95 14.14 23.94
CA ASP A 90 20.05 14.11 24.90
C ASP A 90 20.01 12.76 25.64
N PHE A 91 20.97 11.91 25.33
CA PHE A 91 21.06 10.58 25.94
C PHE A 91 21.51 10.82 27.38
N ILE A 92 20.58 10.80 28.31
CA ILE A 92 20.89 10.77 29.73
C ILE A 92 21.33 9.33 30.03
N PRO A 93 22.64 9.06 30.20
CA PRO A 93 23.08 7.72 30.51
C PRO A 93 22.45 7.27 31.84
N PRO A 94 22.13 5.98 31.99
CA PRO A 94 21.71 5.45 33.27
C PRO A 94 22.81 5.70 34.32
N PRO A 95 22.46 5.95 35.59
CA PRO A 95 23.43 6.20 36.64
C PRO A 95 24.44 5.04 36.72
N LEU A 96 25.71 5.36 36.53
CA LEU A 96 26.82 4.43 36.68
C LEU A 96 26.94 4.04 38.15
N PHE A 97 26.85 2.74 38.45
CA PHE A 97 27.22 2.23 39.77
C PHE A 97 28.74 2.28 39.90
N LEU A 98 29.22 3.13 40.80
CA LEU A 98 30.64 3.15 41.15
C LEU A 98 31.03 1.80 41.75
N PRO A 99 32.20 1.24 41.38
CA PRO A 99 32.68 0.01 41.97
C PRO A 99 32.82 0.19 43.49
N LEU A 100 32.22 -0.73 44.24
CA LEU A 100 32.31 -0.77 45.70
C LEU A 100 33.79 -0.95 46.08
N ARG A 101 34.36 0.04 46.77
CA ARG A 101 35.67 -0.12 47.41
C ARG A 101 35.44 -0.90 48.70
N HIS A 102 35.87 -2.15 48.73
CA HIS A 102 35.97 -2.90 49.97
C HIS A 102 37.09 -2.27 50.80
N GLU A 103 36.74 -1.47 51.81
CA GLU A 103 37.69 -1.12 52.86
C GLU A 103 38.02 -2.41 53.61
N LEU A 104 39.31 -2.75 53.65
CA LEU A 104 39.87 -4.07 53.92
C LEU A 104 39.19 -4.84 55.06
N THR A 105 38.97 -6.14 54.84
CA THR A 105 38.85 -7.13 55.91
C THR A 105 39.97 -8.16 55.69
N SER A 106 40.76 -8.49 56.71
CA SER A 106 41.82 -9.50 56.62
C SER A 106 41.26 -10.83 56.12
N THR A 107 41.43 -11.11 54.83
CA THR A 107 41.05 -12.38 54.22
C THR A 107 42.25 -13.32 54.17
N THR A 108 41.99 -14.61 54.34
CA THR A 108 43.01 -15.65 54.16
C THR A 108 43.28 -15.86 52.67
N ILE A 109 44.52 -16.19 52.28
CA ILE A 109 44.93 -16.44 50.88
C ILE A 109 44.02 -17.44 50.17
N GLN A 110 43.55 -18.46 50.89
CA GLN A 110 42.62 -19.47 50.36
C GLN A 110 41.29 -18.85 49.90
N HIS A 111 40.74 -17.93 50.70
CA HIS A 111 39.50 -17.25 50.37
C HIS A 111 39.66 -16.30 49.17
N LEU A 112 40.83 -15.67 49.03
CA LEU A 112 41.15 -14.83 47.87
C LEU A 112 41.22 -15.67 46.58
N LEU A 113 41.84 -16.85 46.64
CA LEU A 113 41.91 -17.78 45.50
C LEU A 113 40.53 -18.29 45.09
N GLU A 114 39.66 -18.58 46.06
CA GLU A 114 38.29 -19.04 45.81
C GLU A 114 37.44 -17.95 45.15
N VAL A 115 37.46 -16.74 45.71
CA VAL A 115 36.75 -15.58 45.15
C VAL A 115 37.29 -15.22 43.76
N LEU A 116 38.61 -15.27 43.55
CA LEU A 116 39.21 -15.02 42.24
C LEU A 116 38.71 -16.03 41.20
N ASN A 117 38.66 -17.32 41.58
CA ASN A 117 38.17 -18.37 40.70
C ASN A 117 36.68 -18.17 40.37
N ASP A 118 35.87 -17.74 41.34
CA ASP A 118 34.45 -17.47 41.13
C ASP A 118 34.20 -16.21 40.28
N VAL A 119 35.03 -15.17 40.44
CA VAL A 119 35.01 -13.99 39.58
C VAL A 119 35.45 -14.34 38.15
N LEU A 120 36.50 -15.15 37.97
CA LEU A 120 36.96 -15.61 36.64
C LEU A 120 35.92 -16.49 35.93
N LYS A 121 35.10 -17.24 36.69
CA LYS A 121 33.93 -17.95 36.14
C LYS A 121 32.81 -16.97 35.75
N GLY A 122 32.56 -15.94 36.56
CA GLY A 122 31.54 -14.92 36.32
C GLY A 122 31.87 -13.94 35.18
N GLU A 123 33.14 -13.61 34.96
CA GLU A 123 33.59 -12.62 33.95
C GLU A 123 33.35 -13.11 32.51
N LYS A 124 33.32 -14.42 32.27
CA LYS A 124 32.96 -15.01 30.96
C LYS A 124 31.57 -14.59 30.48
N LEU A 125 30.67 -14.18 31.39
CA LEU A 125 29.31 -13.73 31.06
C LEU A 125 29.24 -12.26 30.63
N ILE A 126 30.20 -11.42 31.03
CA ILE A 126 30.16 -9.96 30.81
C ILE A 126 30.60 -9.59 29.38
N ARG A 127 31.50 -10.37 28.77
CA ARG A 127 31.96 -10.13 27.38
C ARG A 127 30.90 -10.33 26.30
N LEU A 128 29.78 -10.99 26.62
CA LEU A 128 28.73 -11.30 25.65
C LEU A 128 27.64 -10.23 25.55
N GLN A 129 27.55 -9.30 26.50
CA GLN A 129 26.60 -8.19 26.44
C GLN A 129 27.24 -6.93 25.84
N ARG A 130 28.06 -7.09 24.80
CA ARG A 130 28.24 -6.00 23.84
C ARG A 130 26.88 -5.80 23.18
N LYS A 131 26.07 -4.95 23.80
CA LYS A 131 24.77 -4.48 23.30
C LYS A 131 25.00 -4.16 21.82
N VAL A 132 24.49 -5.03 20.96
CA VAL A 132 24.46 -4.80 19.53
C VAL A 132 23.69 -3.50 19.40
N SER A 133 24.40 -2.42 19.10
CA SER A 133 23.79 -1.15 18.73
C SER A 133 22.83 -1.48 17.61
N GLU A 134 21.54 -1.31 17.86
CA GLU A 134 20.50 -1.44 16.84
C GLU A 134 20.97 -0.65 15.60
N PRO A 135 20.89 -1.26 14.40
CA PRO A 135 21.33 -0.59 13.19
C PRO A 135 20.64 0.77 13.08
N ILE A 136 21.43 1.80 12.83
CA ILE A 136 21.06 3.22 12.74
C ILE A 136 20.22 3.51 11.48
N LEU A 137 19.79 2.47 10.78
CA LEU A 137 19.00 2.56 9.57
C LEU A 137 17.54 2.36 9.94
N PRO A 138 16.64 3.25 9.51
CA PRO A 138 15.22 2.99 9.63
C PRO A 138 14.92 1.66 8.93
N ASP A 139 14.08 0.83 9.54
CA ASP A 139 13.57 -0.39 8.93
C ASP A 139 13.00 0.01 7.54
N PRO A 140 13.30 -0.71 6.44
CA PRO A 140 12.73 -0.40 5.12
C PRO A 140 11.19 -0.24 5.11
N SER A 141 10.52 -0.76 6.13
CA SER A 141 9.11 -0.51 6.46
C SER A 141 8.72 0.96 6.70
N GLU A 142 9.66 1.86 7.05
CA GLU A 142 9.41 3.30 7.25
C GLU A 142 9.53 4.12 5.95
N ILE A 143 10.19 3.58 4.91
CA ILE A 143 10.50 4.29 3.67
C ILE A 143 9.43 4.08 2.59
N MET A 144 8.68 2.97 2.66
CA MET A 144 7.56 2.70 1.74
C MET A 144 6.22 2.73 2.49
N PRO A 145 5.20 3.42 1.96
CA PRO A 145 3.83 3.28 2.44
C PRO A 145 3.46 1.80 2.57
N GLN A 146 2.85 1.40 3.69
CA GLN A 146 2.42 0.01 3.95
C GLN A 146 1.53 -0.57 2.82
N ILE A 147 0.87 0.31 2.08
CA ILE A 147 0.04 -0.01 0.91
C ILE A 147 0.90 -0.53 -0.25
N ASP A 148 2.07 0.06 -0.48
CA ASP A 148 2.94 -0.30 -1.61
C ASP A 148 3.57 -1.68 -1.40
N LEU A 149 3.93 -2.02 -0.16
CA LEU A 149 4.40 -3.36 0.20
C LEU A 149 3.31 -4.42 0.00
N TYR A 150 2.06 -4.09 0.33
CA TYR A 150 0.93 -4.99 0.15
C TYR A 150 0.59 -5.18 -1.34
N LEU A 151 0.63 -4.12 -2.14
CA LEU A 151 0.41 -4.19 -3.59
C LEU A 151 1.50 -5.04 -4.27
N MET A 152 2.77 -4.83 -3.92
CA MET A 152 3.89 -5.63 -4.44
C MET A 152 3.74 -7.12 -4.09
N GLU A 153 3.28 -7.45 -2.88
CA GLU A 153 3.03 -8.84 -2.48
C GLU A 153 1.84 -9.44 -3.24
N ILE A 154 0.79 -8.66 -3.51
CA ILE A 154 -0.33 -9.11 -4.36
C ILE A 154 0.17 -9.40 -5.78
N GLU A 155 0.94 -8.51 -6.39
CA GLU A 155 1.48 -8.68 -7.74
C GLU A 155 2.33 -9.96 -7.86
N ARG A 156 3.18 -10.21 -6.85
CA ARG A 156 3.98 -11.45 -6.77
C ARG A 156 3.08 -12.68 -6.73
N GLN A 157 2.04 -12.66 -5.89
CA GLN A 157 1.08 -13.77 -5.77
C GLN A 157 0.25 -13.96 -7.04
N MET A 158 -0.08 -12.88 -7.76
CA MET A 158 -0.75 -12.94 -9.06
C MET A 158 0.11 -13.65 -10.11
N GLU A 159 1.40 -13.29 -10.22
CA GLU A 159 2.31 -13.88 -11.20
C GLU A 159 2.57 -15.37 -10.91
N GLU A 160 2.69 -15.75 -9.63
CA GLU A 160 2.80 -17.15 -9.21
C GLU A 160 1.57 -17.99 -9.60
N LEU A 161 0.36 -17.44 -9.40
CA LEU A 161 -0.87 -18.11 -9.80
C LEU A 161 -1.00 -18.21 -11.32
N HIS A 162 -0.65 -17.15 -12.06
CA HIS A 162 -0.67 -17.14 -13.52
C HIS A 162 0.31 -18.18 -14.10
N MET A 163 1.51 -18.29 -13.55
CA MET A 163 2.49 -19.31 -13.93
C MET A 163 2.00 -20.74 -13.60
N SER A 164 1.34 -20.93 -12.45
CA SER A 164 0.74 -22.20 -12.07
C SER A 164 -0.40 -22.61 -13.02
N LEU A 165 -1.25 -21.65 -13.39
CA LEU A 165 -2.32 -21.81 -14.39
C LEU A 165 -1.73 -22.16 -15.77
N CYS A 166 -0.73 -21.42 -16.26
CA CYS A 166 -0.07 -21.67 -17.53
C CYS A 166 0.54 -23.09 -17.61
N ARG A 167 1.11 -23.60 -16.51
CA ARG A 167 1.63 -24.97 -16.45
C ARG A 167 0.52 -26.02 -16.58
N LYS A 168 -0.66 -25.77 -16.02
CA LYS A 168 -1.81 -26.68 -16.06
C LYS A 168 -2.56 -26.64 -17.39
N VAL A 169 -2.54 -25.51 -18.12
CA VAL A 169 -3.25 -25.34 -19.41
C VAL A 169 -2.56 -26.00 -20.60
N LYS A 170 -1.29 -26.43 -20.49
CA LYS A 170 -0.55 -27.10 -21.60
C LYS A 170 -1.20 -28.38 -22.16
N GLY A 171 -2.26 -28.91 -21.56
CA GLY A 171 -3.04 -30.05 -22.07
C GLY A 171 -4.55 -29.85 -22.21
N THR A 172 -5.13 -28.80 -21.62
CA THR A 172 -6.59 -28.54 -21.62
C THR A 172 -6.79 -27.03 -21.65
N GLY A 173 -7.31 -26.50 -22.77
CA GLY A 173 -7.51 -25.07 -22.99
C GLY A 173 -8.54 -24.39 -22.07
N ILE A 174 -9.18 -25.16 -21.18
CA ILE A 174 -10.19 -24.71 -20.23
C ILE A 174 -9.92 -25.43 -18.91
N ILE A 175 -9.86 -24.67 -17.80
CA ILE A 175 -9.71 -25.20 -16.44
C ILE A 175 -10.98 -24.89 -15.65
N GLU A 176 -11.50 -25.89 -14.95
CA GLU A 176 -12.56 -25.71 -13.96
C GLU A 176 -11.98 -25.18 -12.64
N PHE A 177 -12.63 -24.16 -12.07
CA PHE A 177 -12.26 -23.60 -10.77
C PHE A 177 -12.36 -24.66 -9.65
N SER A 178 -13.35 -25.55 -9.71
CA SER A 178 -13.50 -26.69 -8.80
C SER A 178 -12.25 -27.59 -8.78
N THR A 179 -11.64 -27.83 -9.94
CA THR A 179 -10.42 -28.64 -10.07
C THR A 179 -9.18 -27.91 -9.54
N LEU A 180 -9.17 -26.58 -9.55
CA LEU A 180 -8.11 -25.76 -8.96
C LEU A 180 -8.18 -25.76 -7.42
N LEU A 181 -9.37 -25.97 -6.85
CA LEU A 181 -9.64 -25.93 -5.41
C LEU A 181 -9.68 -27.29 -4.71
N LYS A 182 -9.46 -28.42 -5.40
CA LYS A 182 -9.61 -29.79 -4.85
C LYS A 182 -8.87 -30.06 -3.52
N ASN A 183 -7.83 -29.28 -3.19
CA ASN A 183 -7.06 -29.40 -1.94
C ASN A 183 -6.96 -28.09 -1.13
N ALA A 184 -7.78 -27.07 -1.43
CA ALA A 184 -7.65 -25.74 -0.83
C ALA A 184 -8.59 -25.54 0.36
N ASN A 185 -8.11 -24.85 1.39
CA ASN A 185 -8.93 -24.44 2.53
C ASN A 185 -9.92 -23.32 2.12
N ARG A 186 -11.02 -23.09 2.85
CA ARG A 186 -12.04 -22.08 2.48
C ARG A 186 -11.44 -20.68 2.30
N LEU A 187 -10.49 -20.31 3.14
CA LEU A 187 -9.80 -19.02 3.09
C LEU A 187 -8.89 -18.94 1.85
N GLU A 188 -8.18 -20.02 1.54
CA GLU A 188 -7.36 -20.13 0.33
C GLU A 188 -8.23 -20.05 -0.92
N ALA A 189 -9.40 -20.71 -0.93
CA ALA A 189 -10.35 -20.63 -2.04
C ALA A 189 -10.82 -19.18 -2.31
N ILE A 190 -11.15 -18.44 -1.25
CA ILE A 190 -11.54 -17.02 -1.36
C ILE A 190 -10.35 -16.18 -1.86
N ARG A 191 -9.14 -16.42 -1.33
CA ARG A 191 -7.93 -15.68 -1.74
C ARG A 191 -7.61 -15.93 -3.21
N THR A 192 -7.66 -17.19 -3.65
CA THR A 192 -7.44 -17.57 -5.05
C THR A 192 -8.52 -16.99 -5.95
N PHE A 193 -9.79 -16.96 -5.51
CA PHE A 193 -10.86 -16.32 -6.26
C PHE A 193 -10.62 -14.80 -6.44
N ILE A 194 -10.26 -14.09 -5.37
CA ILE A 194 -9.95 -12.65 -5.43
C ILE A 194 -8.77 -12.39 -6.38
N LEU A 195 -7.71 -13.20 -6.31
CA LEU A 195 -6.56 -13.09 -7.21
C LEU A 195 -6.93 -13.40 -8.67
N LEU A 196 -7.87 -14.32 -8.90
CA LEU A 196 -8.38 -14.65 -10.22
C LEU A 196 -9.18 -13.49 -10.83
N LEU A 197 -9.95 -12.76 -10.02
CA LEU A 197 -10.64 -11.54 -10.46
C LEU A 197 -9.64 -10.44 -10.87
N PHE A 198 -8.55 -10.28 -10.12
CA PHE A 198 -7.49 -9.34 -10.51
C PHE A 198 -6.80 -9.75 -11.83
N LEU A 199 -6.57 -11.05 -12.04
CA LEU A 199 -6.05 -11.55 -13.31
C LEU A 199 -7.03 -11.36 -14.48
N ALA A 200 -8.33 -11.45 -14.23
CA ALA A 200 -9.36 -11.18 -15.22
C ALA A 200 -9.48 -9.69 -15.56
N GLN A 201 -9.28 -8.81 -14.58
CA GLN A 201 -9.20 -7.37 -14.81
C GLN A 201 -8.01 -7.00 -15.72
N ASP A 202 -6.88 -7.70 -15.61
CA ASP A 202 -5.70 -7.51 -16.47
C ASP A 202 -5.81 -8.24 -17.84
N ALA A 203 -7.01 -8.77 -18.16
CA ALA A 203 -7.32 -9.51 -19.41
C ALA A 203 -6.45 -10.75 -19.69
N ARG A 204 -5.67 -11.23 -18.71
CA ARG A 204 -4.82 -12.43 -18.86
C ARG A 204 -5.62 -13.73 -18.78
N VAL A 205 -6.80 -13.68 -18.17
CA VAL A 205 -7.65 -14.83 -17.87
C VAL A 205 -9.11 -14.45 -18.09
N ASP A 206 -9.87 -15.22 -18.87
CA ASP A 206 -11.32 -15.03 -18.94
C ASP A 206 -12.04 -16.00 -18.02
N LEU A 207 -13.08 -15.47 -17.37
CA LEU A 207 -13.95 -16.21 -16.47
C LEU A 207 -15.35 -16.23 -17.06
N TRP A 208 -15.87 -17.41 -17.31
CA TRP A 208 -17.28 -17.57 -17.67
C TRP A 208 -17.97 -18.56 -16.73
N LYS A 209 -19.24 -18.28 -16.50
CA LYS A 209 -20.16 -19.15 -15.77
C LYS A 209 -21.22 -19.60 -16.77
N SER A 210 -21.46 -20.91 -16.86
CA SER A 210 -22.55 -21.44 -17.68
C SER A 210 -23.86 -21.35 -16.90
N ASP A 211 -24.97 -20.97 -17.54
CA ASP A 211 -26.28 -20.81 -16.87
C ASP A 211 -26.82 -22.14 -16.29
N ASP A 212 -26.35 -23.29 -16.82
CA ASP A 212 -26.77 -24.64 -16.41
C ASP A 212 -25.94 -25.23 -15.25
N SER A 213 -24.81 -24.61 -14.86
CA SER A 213 -23.91 -25.13 -13.82
C SER A 213 -23.37 -24.01 -12.94
N ASP A 214 -23.34 -24.19 -11.62
CA ASP A 214 -22.74 -23.23 -10.69
C ASP A 214 -21.19 -23.24 -10.73
N GLU A 215 -20.59 -23.82 -11.77
CA GLU A 215 -19.16 -23.95 -11.96
C GLU A 215 -18.58 -22.78 -12.77
N ILE A 216 -17.40 -22.33 -12.34
CA ILE A 216 -16.64 -21.26 -12.99
C ILE A 216 -15.57 -21.91 -13.85
N TYR A 217 -15.58 -21.56 -15.13
CA TYR A 217 -14.56 -21.98 -16.09
C TYR A 217 -13.57 -20.84 -16.33
N ILE A 218 -12.32 -21.24 -16.54
CA ILE A 218 -11.17 -20.36 -16.66
C ILE A 218 -10.50 -20.67 -17.99
N SER A 219 -10.44 -19.71 -18.92
CA SER A 219 -9.48 -19.75 -20.02
C SER A 219 -8.30 -18.83 -19.72
N ILE A 220 -7.13 -19.23 -20.21
CA ILE A 220 -5.99 -18.32 -20.25
C ILE A 220 -5.98 -17.70 -21.64
N ASN A 221 -6.05 -16.39 -21.70
CA ASN A 221 -5.70 -15.67 -22.91
C ASN A 221 -4.18 -15.69 -23.02
N LEU A 222 -3.66 -16.67 -23.77
CA LEU A 222 -2.29 -16.52 -24.26
C LEU A 222 -2.29 -15.23 -25.10
N PRO A 223 -1.38 -14.28 -24.84
CA PRO A 223 -1.18 -13.18 -25.77
C PRO A 223 -0.77 -13.82 -27.08
N SER A 224 -1.72 -13.89 -28.01
CA SER A 224 -1.44 -14.11 -29.41
C SER A 224 -0.54 -12.94 -29.76
N LEU A 225 0.70 -13.23 -30.17
CA LEU A 225 1.53 -12.26 -30.86
C LEU A 225 0.70 -11.77 -32.05
N GLU A 226 0.02 -10.65 -31.88
CA GLU A 226 -0.63 -9.94 -32.98
C GLU A 226 0.49 -9.65 -33.97
N GLN A 227 0.38 -10.38 -35.08
CA GLN A 227 1.25 -10.30 -36.22
C GLN A 227 1.24 -8.86 -36.69
N GLN A 228 2.45 -8.31 -36.78
CA GLN A 228 2.68 -7.12 -37.58
C GLN A 228 2.18 -7.36 -39.00
N GLN A 229 1.35 -6.41 -39.44
CA GLN A 229 1.35 -5.85 -40.80
C GLN A 229 0.65 -6.66 -41.90
N PRO A 230 0.22 -6.01 -43.00
CA PRO A 230 0.83 -4.84 -43.67
C PRO A 230 0.17 -3.48 -43.44
#